data_AF-A0A6P4BPI3-F1
#
_entry.id   AF-A0A6P4BPI3-F1
#
_cell.length_a   1.000
_cell.length_b   1.000
_cell.length_c   1.000
_cell.angle_alpha   90.00
_cell.angle_beta   90.00
_cell.angle_gamma   90.00
#
_symmetry.space_group_name_H-M   'P 1'
#
loop_
_entity.id
_entity.type
_entity.pdbx_description
1 polymer ?
#
loop_
_entity_poly.entity_id
_entity_poly.type
_entity_poly.pdbx_seq_one_letter_code
_entity_poly.pdbx_strand_id
1 'polypeptide(L)'
;MMASESLRSPVEANSTEKKEEEKKSEGNSLVASSYWGISRQKVTREDGTEWPWNCFMPWETYHSNLSIDLTKHHVPKNFLDKVAYRTVKLIRIPTDVFFKRQYGCRAIMLETVAAVPGMVGGVLLHLRSLRRFQHSEGWIKALLEEAENERMHLMTMVELVKPKWYERILVLVVQGVFFNAFFALYLLSPKLAHRVVGYLEEEAIHSYTEFLRDLESGAIENVPAPAIAIDY
;
A
#
# COMPACT_ATOMS: atom_id res chain seq x y z
N MET A 1 41.38 69.64 -2.79
CA MET A 1 41.08 69.17 -1.41
C MET A 1 41.16 67.64 -1.45
N MET A 2 42.37 67.08 -1.28
CA MET A 2 42.93 66.49 -0.02
C MET A 2 42.11 65.25 0.41
N ALA A 3 42.51 64.03 0.02
CA ALA A 3 43.47 63.09 0.67
C ALA A 3 42.73 62.16 1.69
N SER A 4 42.47 60.88 1.37
CA SER A 4 43.26 59.67 1.68
C SER A 4 43.52 59.41 3.17
N GLU A 5 43.08 58.26 3.70
CA GLU A 5 43.95 57.30 4.41
C GLU A 5 43.22 56.02 4.86
N SER A 6 43.93 54.91 4.69
CA SER A 6 43.65 53.56 5.18
C SER A 6 43.96 53.40 6.67
N LEU A 7 43.36 52.41 7.35
CA LEU A 7 43.94 51.79 8.54
C LEU A 7 43.52 50.31 8.70
N ARG A 8 44.42 49.43 8.23
CA ARG A 8 44.95 48.18 8.83
C ARG A 8 44.04 47.18 9.58
N SER A 9 44.08 45.91 9.13
CA SER A 9 43.93 44.67 9.92
C SER A 9 45.12 44.48 10.90
N PRO A 10 45.06 43.58 11.91
CA PRO A 10 45.62 42.23 11.69
C PRO A 10 45.10 41.07 12.58
N VAL A 11 45.54 39.87 12.19
CA VAL A 11 45.85 38.65 12.98
C VAL A 11 44.83 37.51 13.03
N GLU A 12 45.31 36.40 12.44
CA GLU A 12 44.86 35.01 12.41
C GLU A 12 44.89 34.31 13.79
N ALA A 13 44.57 32.99 13.76
CA ALA A 13 44.64 31.97 14.81
C ALA A 13 43.38 31.89 15.69
N ASN A 14 42.64 30.79 15.72
CA ASN A 14 43.15 29.44 15.93
C ASN A 14 42.16 28.40 15.38
N SER A 15 42.54 27.71 14.31
CA SER A 15 41.99 26.42 13.95
C SER A 15 42.57 25.34 14.86
N THR A 16 41.84 24.24 15.01
CA THR A 16 42.29 22.94 15.56
C THR A 16 42.45 22.86 17.07
N GLU A 17 41.38 22.43 17.75
CA GLU A 17 41.45 21.43 18.82
C GLU A 17 40.03 20.97 19.20
N LYS A 18 39.66 19.78 18.71
CA LYS A 18 38.82 18.78 19.39
C LYS A 18 38.50 17.64 18.42
N LYS A 19 39.49 16.76 18.28
CA LYS A 19 39.25 15.36 17.95
C LYS A 19 38.96 14.62 19.25
N GLU A 20 38.07 13.63 19.12
CA GLU A 20 37.96 12.43 19.95
C GLU A 20 37.44 12.60 21.38
N GLU A 21 36.13 12.41 21.55
CA GLU A 21 35.62 11.47 22.55
C GLU A 21 34.46 10.67 21.94
N GLU A 22 34.82 9.51 21.37
CA GLU A 22 33.87 8.40 21.22
C GLU A 22 33.59 7.81 22.60
N LYS A 23 32.33 7.73 23.00
CA LYS A 23 31.86 6.66 23.88
C LYS A 23 30.52 6.11 23.43
N LYS A 24 30.61 4.90 22.88
CA LYS A 24 29.60 3.87 22.67
C LYS A 24 28.38 3.97 23.59
N SER A 25 27.19 3.98 22.99
CA SER A 25 26.08 3.18 23.50
C SER A 25 25.62 2.23 22.39
N GLU A 26 25.81 0.94 22.65
CA GLU A 26 25.19 -0.14 21.89
C GLU A 26 23.68 -0.11 22.17
N GLY A 27 22.90 0.01 21.11
CA GLY A 27 21.46 -0.12 21.13
C GLY A 27 21.01 -0.33 19.70
N ASN A 28 20.70 -1.59 19.37
CA ASN A 28 20.28 -2.06 18.06
C ASN A 28 18.90 -1.48 17.69
N SER A 29 18.81 -0.17 17.46
CA SER A 29 17.64 0.46 16.87
C SER A 29 17.79 0.35 15.35
N LEU A 30 16.90 -0.43 14.76
CA LEU A 30 16.78 -0.63 13.33
C LEU A 30 16.84 0.73 12.63
N VAL A 31 17.94 0.97 11.92
CA VAL A 31 18.19 2.18 11.15
C VAL A 31 16.99 2.35 10.21
N ALA A 32 16.16 3.36 10.47
CA ALA A 32 15.12 3.79 9.56
C ALA A 32 15.82 4.12 8.23
N SER A 33 15.69 3.23 7.25
CA SER A 33 16.31 3.39 5.96
C SER A 33 15.70 4.62 5.28
N SER A 34 16.39 5.75 5.32
CA SER A 34 16.06 6.88 4.48
C SER A 34 16.46 6.49 3.05
N TYR A 35 15.52 5.93 2.28
CA TYR A 35 15.77 5.49 0.91
C TYR A 35 16.36 6.61 0.01
N TRP A 36 16.20 7.88 0.40
CA TRP A 36 16.75 9.07 -0.27
C TRP A 36 17.62 9.99 0.61
N GLY A 37 18.07 9.55 1.79
CA GLY A 37 18.85 10.41 2.70
C GLY A 37 18.06 11.54 3.37
N ILE A 38 16.74 11.57 3.19
CA ILE A 38 15.84 12.53 3.84
C ILE A 38 15.42 11.95 5.19
N SER A 39 15.83 12.59 6.30
CA SER A 39 15.35 12.23 7.64
C SER A 39 13.94 12.77 7.85
N ARG A 40 12.98 11.89 8.12
CA ARG A 40 11.61 12.29 8.46
C ARG A 40 11.57 12.93 9.84
N GLN A 41 10.75 13.97 10.02
CA GLN A 41 10.46 14.45 11.37
C GLN A 41 9.79 13.34 12.18
N LYS A 42 10.24 13.16 13.42
CA LYS A 42 9.59 12.25 14.37
C LYS A 42 8.18 12.76 14.65
N VAL A 43 7.18 11.96 14.35
CA VAL A 43 5.78 12.24 14.68
C VAL A 43 5.45 11.51 15.96
N THR A 44 4.70 12.16 16.84
CA THR A 44 4.24 11.59 18.11
C THR A 44 2.72 11.38 18.06
N ARG A 45 2.24 10.35 18.74
CA ARG A 45 0.81 10.15 19.04
C ARG A 45 0.33 11.24 20.02
N GLU A 46 -0.98 11.28 20.25
CA GLU A 46 -1.59 12.18 21.24
C GLU A 46 -1.08 11.94 22.67
N ASP A 47 -0.67 10.71 22.98
CA ASP A 47 -0.09 10.31 24.27
C ASP A 47 1.41 10.61 24.43
N GLY A 48 2.04 11.21 23.40
CA GLY A 48 3.46 11.55 23.37
C GLY A 48 4.41 10.41 22.97
N THR A 49 3.91 9.20 22.70
CA THR A 49 4.73 8.11 22.18
C THR A 49 5.09 8.32 20.71
N GLU A 50 6.24 7.80 20.27
CA GLU A 50 6.67 7.93 18.87
C GLU A 50 5.78 7.11 17.94
N TRP A 51 5.39 7.70 16.81
CA TRP A 51 4.64 7.01 15.75
C TRP A 51 5.57 6.02 15.02
N PRO A 52 5.28 4.71 15.07
CA PRO A 52 6.22 3.70 14.59
C PRO A 52 6.13 3.49 13.06
N TRP A 53 5.12 4.03 12.39
CA TRP A 53 4.84 3.73 10.99
C TRP A 53 5.45 4.75 10.04
N ASN A 54 6.15 4.24 9.01
CA ASN A 54 6.64 5.05 7.91
C ASN A 54 5.72 5.01 6.69
N CYS A 55 4.75 4.09 6.67
CA CYS A 55 3.90 3.81 5.51
C CYS A 55 2.59 4.58 5.51
N PHE A 56 2.18 5.17 6.63
CA PHE A 56 1.02 6.07 6.73
C PHE A 56 1.17 6.96 7.97
N MET A 57 0.40 8.04 8.02
CA MET A 57 0.42 9.06 9.06
C MET A 57 -0.83 8.98 9.94
N PRO A 58 -0.79 9.52 11.18
CA PRO A 58 -1.94 9.50 12.07
C PRO A 58 -3.21 10.16 11.51
N TRP A 59 -3.09 11.08 10.56
CA TRP A 59 -4.25 11.74 9.92
C TRP A 59 -4.74 11.04 8.64
N GLU A 60 -4.06 9.98 8.21
CA GLU A 60 -4.49 9.09 7.12
C GLU A 60 -5.30 7.91 7.65
N THR A 61 -5.35 7.75 8.98
CA THR A 61 -6.16 6.74 9.67
C THR A 61 -7.62 7.14 9.62
N TYR A 62 -8.51 6.16 9.53
CA TYR A 62 -9.95 6.42 9.52
C TYR A 62 -10.73 5.27 10.13
N HIS A 63 -11.90 5.59 10.70
CA HIS A 63 -12.78 4.54 11.19
C HIS A 63 -13.54 3.89 10.03
N SER A 64 -13.32 2.59 9.85
CA SER A 64 -14.05 1.79 8.87
C SER A 64 -15.56 1.86 9.13
N ASN A 65 -16.34 2.17 8.09
CA ASN A 65 -17.79 2.12 8.19
C ASN A 65 -18.30 0.68 8.14
N LEU A 66 -18.76 0.16 9.28
CA LEU A 66 -19.27 -1.22 9.40
C LEU A 66 -20.74 -1.41 8.97
N SER A 67 -21.43 -0.34 8.55
CA SER A 67 -22.86 -0.38 8.17
C SER A 67 -23.12 -0.84 6.73
N ILE A 68 -22.13 -1.41 6.05
CA ILE A 68 -22.19 -1.75 4.62
C ILE A 68 -23.01 -3.03 4.40
N ASP A 69 -23.79 -3.06 3.32
CA ASP A 69 -24.52 -4.24 2.85
C ASP A 69 -23.56 -5.27 2.24
N LEU A 70 -23.29 -6.36 2.97
CA LEU A 70 -22.45 -7.48 2.53
C LEU A 70 -23.08 -8.33 1.43
N THR A 71 -24.38 -8.16 1.15
CA THR A 71 -25.12 -8.93 0.13
C THR A 71 -25.21 -8.22 -1.21
N LYS A 72 -24.65 -7.01 -1.30
CA LYS A 72 -24.68 -6.18 -2.50
C LYS A 72 -23.97 -6.87 -3.66
N HIS A 73 -24.72 -7.13 -4.73
CA HIS A 73 -24.20 -7.71 -5.98
C HIS A 73 -24.62 -6.87 -7.18
N HIS A 74 -23.66 -6.47 -8.02
CA HIS A 74 -23.98 -5.81 -9.28
C HIS A 74 -24.35 -6.82 -10.37
N VAL A 75 -25.63 -6.96 -10.66
CA VAL A 75 -26.12 -7.84 -11.74
C VAL A 75 -25.56 -7.38 -13.11
N PRO A 76 -24.86 -8.24 -13.88
CA PRO A 76 -24.29 -7.85 -15.17
C PRO A 76 -25.37 -7.47 -16.21
N LYS A 77 -25.40 -6.21 -16.65
CA LYS A 77 -26.45 -5.71 -17.56
C LYS A 77 -26.01 -5.73 -19.03
N ASN A 78 -24.85 -5.16 -19.31
CA ASN A 78 -24.33 -5.01 -20.68
C ASN A 78 -23.29 -6.10 -21.02
N PHE A 79 -22.77 -6.10 -22.26
CA PHE A 79 -21.76 -7.06 -22.69
C PHE A 79 -20.45 -6.97 -21.89
N LEU A 80 -19.95 -5.76 -21.63
CA LEU A 80 -18.73 -5.54 -20.85
C LEU A 80 -18.88 -6.06 -19.41
N ASP A 81 -20.04 -5.83 -18.80
CA ASP A 81 -20.34 -6.34 -17.46
C ASP A 81 -20.28 -7.88 -17.44
N LYS A 82 -20.87 -8.53 -18.46
CA LYS A 82 -20.85 -9.99 -18.58
C LYS A 82 -19.44 -10.53 -18.81
N VAL A 83 -18.62 -9.83 -19.60
CA VAL A 83 -17.21 -10.16 -19.79
C VAL A 83 -16.46 -10.04 -18.47
N ALA A 84 -16.59 -8.92 -17.76
CA ALA A 84 -15.94 -8.71 -16.46
C ALA A 84 -16.30 -9.81 -15.46
N TYR A 85 -17.60 -10.07 -15.29
CA TYR A 85 -18.09 -11.08 -14.37
C TYR A 85 -17.53 -12.47 -14.69
N ARG A 86 -17.58 -12.87 -15.97
CA ARG A 86 -17.03 -14.16 -16.41
C ARG A 86 -15.52 -14.24 -16.19
N THR A 87 -14.78 -13.18 -16.49
CA THR A 87 -13.33 -13.12 -16.26
C THR A 87 -13.01 -13.37 -14.79
N VAL A 88 -13.69 -12.67 -13.86
CA VAL A 88 -13.46 -12.86 -12.42
C VAL A 88 -13.80 -14.29 -11.98
N LYS A 89 -14.96 -14.83 -12.39
CA LYS A 89 -15.32 -16.20 -12.06
C LYS A 89 -14.36 -17.24 -12.63
N LEU A 90 -13.80 -17.01 -13.81
CA LEU A 90 -12.79 -17.90 -14.42
C LEU A 90 -11.45 -17.83 -13.69
N ILE A 91 -11.01 -16.64 -13.26
CA ILE A 91 -9.78 -16.46 -12.49
C ILE A 91 -9.89 -17.11 -11.11
N ARG A 92 -11.08 -17.13 -10.51
CA ARG A 92 -11.30 -17.76 -9.20
C ARG A 92 -11.00 -19.25 -9.20
N ILE A 93 -11.37 -19.99 -10.25
CA ILE A 93 -11.21 -21.46 -10.32
C ILE A 93 -9.77 -21.93 -10.07
N PRO A 94 -8.75 -21.51 -10.86
CA PRO A 94 -7.38 -21.96 -10.62
C PRO A 94 -6.84 -21.49 -9.28
N THR A 95 -7.27 -20.31 -8.82
CA THR A 95 -6.84 -19.75 -7.53
C THR A 95 -7.33 -20.60 -6.36
N ASP A 96 -8.61 -20.99 -6.36
CA ASP A 96 -9.20 -21.84 -5.33
C ASP A 96 -8.58 -23.24 -5.33
N VAL A 97 -8.27 -23.78 -6.52
CA VAL A 97 -7.61 -25.08 -6.67
C VAL A 97 -6.15 -25.06 -6.18
N PHE A 98 -5.42 -24.00 -6.48
CA PHE A 98 -4.00 -23.87 -6.14
C PHE A 98 -3.80 -23.64 -4.64
N PHE A 99 -4.58 -22.74 -4.03
CA PHE A 99 -4.39 -22.34 -2.64
C PHE A 99 -5.17 -23.20 -1.63
N LYS A 100 -6.28 -23.83 -2.02
CA LYS A 100 -7.13 -24.63 -1.11
C LYS A 100 -7.35 -23.89 0.22
N ARG A 101 -7.04 -24.54 1.37
CA ARG A 101 -7.14 -23.98 2.73
C ARG A 101 -5.85 -23.30 3.23
N GLN A 102 -4.91 -22.93 2.35
CA GLN A 102 -3.74 -22.14 2.75
C GLN A 102 -4.11 -20.66 2.83
N TYR A 103 -4.93 -20.32 3.83
CA TYR A 103 -5.56 -19.01 3.98
C TYR A 103 -4.57 -17.84 3.96
N GLY A 104 -3.47 -17.95 4.72
CA GLY A 104 -2.45 -16.91 4.78
C GLY A 104 -1.70 -16.68 3.46
N CYS A 105 -1.30 -17.76 2.78
CA CYS A 105 -0.62 -17.66 1.48
C CYS A 105 -1.57 -17.12 0.40
N ARG A 106 -2.84 -17.53 0.45
CA ARG A 106 -3.90 -17.04 -0.45
C ARG A 106 -4.13 -15.54 -0.27
N ALA A 107 -4.32 -15.10 0.97
CA ALA A 107 -4.54 -13.70 1.30
C ALA A 107 -3.35 -12.85 0.82
N ILE A 108 -2.12 -13.18 1.21
CA ILE A 108 -0.92 -12.45 0.78
C ILE A 108 -0.85 -12.32 -0.75
N MET A 109 -1.09 -13.42 -1.50
CA MET A 109 -1.04 -13.34 -2.95
C MET A 109 -2.18 -12.48 -3.52
N LEU A 110 -3.42 -12.62 -3.03
CA LEU A 110 -4.54 -11.83 -3.52
C LEU A 110 -4.36 -10.34 -3.22
N GLU A 111 -3.91 -9.97 -2.03
CA GLU A 111 -3.64 -8.58 -1.66
C GLU A 111 -2.54 -7.95 -2.52
N THR A 112 -1.51 -8.72 -2.91
CA THR A 112 -0.47 -8.21 -3.84
C THR A 112 -1.02 -7.88 -5.21
N VAL A 113 -2.09 -8.55 -5.63
CA VAL A 113 -2.78 -8.30 -6.91
C VAL A 113 -3.82 -7.20 -6.76
N ALA A 114 -4.54 -7.16 -5.64
CA ALA A 114 -5.56 -6.14 -5.32
C ALA A 114 -4.99 -4.72 -5.25
N ALA A 115 -3.74 -4.56 -4.82
CA ALA A 115 -3.08 -3.25 -4.80
C ALA A 115 -2.69 -2.69 -6.19
N VAL A 116 -2.78 -3.48 -7.27
CA VAL A 116 -2.32 -3.07 -8.61
C VAL A 116 -3.31 -2.18 -9.37
N PRO A 117 -4.63 -2.49 -9.42
CA PRO A 117 -5.61 -1.71 -10.19
C PRO A 117 -5.66 -0.23 -9.88
N GLY A 118 -5.76 0.13 -8.59
CA GLY A 118 -5.77 1.53 -8.15
C GLY A 118 -4.52 2.29 -8.62
N MET A 119 -3.34 1.67 -8.49
CA MET A 119 -2.08 2.26 -8.94
C MET A 119 -2.04 2.48 -10.46
N VAL A 120 -2.42 1.46 -11.24
CA VAL A 120 -2.48 1.55 -12.71
C VAL A 120 -3.46 2.63 -13.15
N GLY A 121 -4.66 2.65 -12.57
CA GLY A 121 -5.67 3.65 -12.88
C GLY A 121 -5.24 5.07 -12.50
N GLY A 122 -4.64 5.23 -11.32
CA GLY A 122 -4.08 6.49 -10.82
C GLY A 122 -3.00 7.05 -11.75
N VAL A 123 -2.01 6.24 -12.14
CA VAL A 123 -0.95 6.64 -13.08
C VAL A 123 -1.52 7.03 -14.43
N LEU A 124 -2.41 6.22 -15.01
CA LEU A 124 -2.98 6.50 -16.34
C LEU A 124 -3.87 7.75 -16.35
N LEU A 125 -4.67 7.97 -15.29
CA LEU A 125 -5.45 9.20 -15.12
C LEU A 125 -4.57 10.41 -14.87
N HIS A 126 -3.51 10.27 -14.08
CA HIS A 126 -2.54 11.33 -13.83
C HIS A 126 -1.88 11.81 -15.13
N LEU A 127 -1.30 10.89 -15.90
CA LEU A 127 -0.68 11.22 -17.19
C LEU A 127 -1.71 11.78 -18.19
N ARG A 128 -2.96 11.31 -18.15
CA ARG A 128 -4.06 11.87 -18.96
C ARG A 128 -4.39 13.31 -18.57
N SER A 129 -4.47 13.60 -17.27
CA SER A 129 -4.72 14.94 -16.74
C SER A 129 -3.62 15.90 -17.18
N LEU A 130 -2.35 15.51 -17.04
CA LEU A 130 -1.20 16.32 -17.45
C LEU A 130 -1.24 16.64 -18.95
N ARG A 131 -1.34 15.62 -19.80
CA ARG A 131 -1.28 15.80 -21.27
C ARG A 131 -2.50 16.51 -21.86
N ARG A 132 -3.61 16.56 -21.12
CA ARG A 132 -4.84 17.26 -21.53
C ARG A 132 -5.05 18.60 -20.79
N PHE A 133 -4.22 18.92 -19.80
CA PHE A 133 -4.38 20.07 -18.92
C PHE A 133 -5.79 20.14 -18.28
N GLN A 134 -6.29 19.00 -17.79
CA GLN A 134 -7.64 18.85 -17.22
C GLN A 134 -7.59 18.35 -15.78
N HIS A 135 -8.51 18.82 -14.93
CA HIS A 135 -8.66 18.29 -13.58
C HIS A 135 -9.15 16.84 -13.59
N SER A 136 -8.76 16.08 -12.57
CA SER A 136 -9.19 14.69 -12.34
C SER A 136 -10.34 14.55 -11.36
N GLU A 137 -10.92 15.66 -10.87
CA GLU A 137 -12.06 15.68 -9.93
C GLU A 137 -11.84 14.78 -8.69
N GLY A 138 -10.59 14.62 -8.25
CA GLY A 138 -10.23 13.80 -7.09
C GLY A 138 -9.99 12.32 -7.38
N TRP A 139 -10.30 11.81 -8.58
CA TRP A 139 -10.19 10.40 -8.93
C TRP A 139 -8.77 9.83 -8.81
N ILE A 140 -7.73 10.63 -9.08
CA ILE A 140 -6.34 10.17 -8.91
C ILE A 140 -6.07 9.84 -7.45
N LYS A 141 -6.48 10.73 -6.54
CA LYS A 141 -6.27 10.54 -5.10
C LYS A 141 -7.02 9.31 -4.61
N ALA A 142 -8.29 9.18 -4.96
CA ALA A 142 -9.12 8.03 -4.58
C ALA A 142 -8.50 6.68 -5.01
N LEU A 143 -7.99 6.57 -6.24
CA LEU A 143 -7.39 5.32 -6.73
C LEU A 143 -6.01 5.02 -6.10
N LEU A 144 -5.25 6.05 -5.75
CA LEU A 144 -3.99 5.85 -5.02
C LEU A 144 -4.25 5.46 -3.56
N GLU A 145 -5.28 6.03 -2.93
CA GLU A 145 -5.75 5.63 -1.59
C GLU A 145 -6.28 4.20 -1.60
N GLU A 146 -7.02 3.78 -2.62
CA GLU A 146 -7.44 2.38 -2.81
C GLU A 146 -6.23 1.44 -2.91
N ALA A 147 -5.25 1.77 -3.76
CA ALA A 147 -4.03 0.96 -3.88
C ALA A 147 -3.22 0.90 -2.58
N GLU A 148 -3.20 1.99 -1.81
CA GLU A 148 -2.59 2.02 -0.49
C GLU A 148 -3.37 1.17 0.51
N ASN A 149 -4.70 1.23 0.50
CA ASN A 149 -5.55 0.43 1.38
C ASN A 149 -5.29 -1.08 1.20
N GLU A 150 -5.26 -1.57 -0.04
CA GLU A 150 -4.93 -2.97 -0.32
C GLU A 150 -3.47 -3.31 0.04
N ARG A 151 -2.54 -2.36 -0.12
CA ARG A 151 -1.16 -2.54 0.38
C ARG A 151 -1.15 -2.67 1.91
N MET A 152 -2.02 -1.97 2.63
CA MET A 152 -2.12 -2.07 4.09
C MET A 152 -2.77 -3.39 4.55
N HIS A 153 -3.72 -3.94 3.78
CA HIS A 153 -4.18 -5.32 3.96
C HIS A 153 -3.01 -6.31 3.86
N LEU A 154 -2.19 -6.19 2.81
CA LEU A 154 -1.00 -7.02 2.64
C LEU A 154 -0.02 -6.89 3.82
N MET A 155 0.31 -5.67 4.25
CA MET A 155 1.27 -5.45 5.32
C MET A 155 0.77 -6.00 6.66
N THR A 156 -0.54 -5.91 6.92
CA THR A 156 -1.18 -6.56 8.06
C THR A 156 -1.04 -8.09 7.98
N MET A 157 -1.31 -8.68 6.82
CA MET A 157 -1.22 -10.15 6.64
C MET A 157 0.21 -10.66 6.77
N VAL A 158 1.22 -9.87 6.37
CA VAL A 158 2.64 -10.24 6.52
C VAL A 158 3.08 -10.27 7.99
N GLU A 159 2.42 -9.56 8.89
CA GLU A 159 2.65 -9.70 10.33
C GLU A 159 2.12 -11.03 10.88
N LEU A 160 1.05 -11.56 10.29
CA LEU A 160 0.46 -12.85 10.67
C LEU A 160 1.18 -14.04 10.02
N VAL A 161 1.56 -13.92 8.75
CA VAL A 161 2.10 -15.02 7.95
C VAL A 161 3.31 -14.55 7.15
N LYS A 162 4.48 -15.15 7.43
CA LYS A 162 5.72 -14.81 6.72
C LYS A 162 5.84 -15.63 5.43
N PRO A 163 5.87 -14.99 4.23
CA PRO A 163 5.93 -15.71 2.97
C PRO A 163 7.33 -16.30 2.74
N LYS A 164 7.36 -17.52 2.22
CA LYS A 164 8.60 -18.23 1.85
C LYS A 164 9.18 -17.69 0.55
N TRP A 165 10.43 -18.03 0.25
CA TRP A 165 11.13 -17.49 -0.94
C TRP A 165 10.43 -17.83 -2.25
N TYR A 166 9.86 -19.03 -2.40
CA TYR A 166 9.15 -19.43 -3.62
C TYR A 166 7.79 -18.72 -3.76
N GLU A 167 7.11 -18.40 -2.66
CA GLU A 167 5.88 -17.60 -2.66
C GLU A 167 6.17 -16.18 -3.13
N ARG A 168 7.32 -15.61 -2.73
CA ARG A 168 7.75 -14.28 -3.21
C ARG A 168 8.03 -14.27 -4.71
N ILE A 169 8.64 -15.34 -5.25
CA ILE A 169 8.84 -15.50 -6.69
C ILE A 169 7.49 -15.63 -7.41
N LEU A 170 6.56 -16.41 -6.85
CA LEU A 170 5.21 -16.52 -7.39
C LEU A 170 4.50 -15.16 -7.45
N VAL A 171 4.56 -14.38 -6.37
CA VAL A 171 4.03 -13.01 -6.32
C VAL A 171 4.64 -12.16 -7.44
N LEU A 172 5.96 -12.18 -7.61
CA LEU A 172 6.63 -11.42 -8.67
C LEU A 172 6.13 -11.78 -10.07
N VAL A 173 5.95 -13.08 -10.35
CA VAL A 173 5.44 -13.55 -11.65
C VAL A 173 3.98 -13.14 -11.85
N VAL A 174 3.13 -13.41 -10.87
CA VAL A 174 1.69 -13.10 -10.94
C VAL A 174 1.48 -11.60 -11.07
N GLN A 175 2.16 -10.79 -10.25
CA GLN A 175 2.11 -9.34 -10.31
C GLN A 175 2.61 -8.82 -11.66
N GLY A 176 3.71 -9.37 -12.20
CA GLY A 176 4.23 -9.00 -13.51
C GLY A 176 3.21 -9.26 -14.64
N VAL A 177 2.59 -10.44 -14.66
CA VAL A 177 1.56 -10.78 -15.66
C VAL A 177 0.31 -9.91 -15.47
N PHE A 178 -0.20 -9.82 -14.25
CA PHE A 178 -1.43 -9.09 -13.94
C PHE A 178 -1.29 -7.59 -14.20
N PHE A 179 -0.19 -6.97 -13.79
CA PHE A 179 0.08 -5.56 -14.04
C PHE A 179 0.01 -5.24 -15.53
N ASN A 180 0.72 -6.00 -16.37
CA ASN A 180 0.75 -5.75 -17.81
C ASN A 180 -0.63 -5.98 -18.46
N ALA A 181 -1.33 -7.06 -18.07
CA ALA A 181 -2.67 -7.36 -18.57
C ALA A 181 -3.68 -6.28 -18.17
N PHE A 182 -3.68 -5.87 -16.90
CA PHE A 182 -4.58 -4.86 -16.37
C PHE A 182 -4.27 -3.47 -16.94
N PHE A 183 -2.99 -3.12 -17.10
CA PHE A 183 -2.56 -1.89 -17.78
C PHE A 183 -3.09 -1.81 -19.22
N ALA A 184 -2.92 -2.88 -20.00
CA ALA A 184 -3.46 -2.96 -21.36
C ALA A 184 -5.00 -2.87 -21.35
N LEU A 185 -5.66 -3.58 -20.43
CA LEU A 185 -7.11 -3.52 -20.27
C LEU A 185 -7.60 -2.10 -19.96
N TYR A 186 -6.93 -1.38 -19.06
CA TYR A 186 -7.31 -0.02 -18.67
C TYR A 186 -7.11 0.97 -19.81
N LEU A 187 -6.04 0.82 -20.61
CA LEU A 187 -5.86 1.61 -21.82
C LEU A 187 -6.98 1.38 -22.86
N LEU A 188 -7.43 0.14 -23.02
CA LEU A 188 -8.49 -0.23 -23.97
C LEU A 188 -9.88 0.21 -23.46
N SER A 189 -10.18 -0.03 -22.18
CA SER A 189 -11.47 0.27 -21.60
C SER A 189 -11.39 0.43 -20.07
N PRO A 190 -11.28 1.68 -19.57
CA PRO A 190 -11.34 1.97 -18.14
C PRO A 190 -12.65 1.49 -17.49
N LYS A 191 -13.77 1.53 -18.23
CA LYS A 191 -15.07 1.06 -17.73
C LYS A 191 -15.06 -0.43 -17.45
N LEU A 192 -14.44 -1.22 -18.35
CA LEU A 192 -14.32 -2.66 -18.16
C LEU A 192 -13.35 -2.97 -17.02
N ALA A 193 -12.21 -2.28 -16.95
CA ALA A 193 -11.24 -2.43 -15.86
C ALA A 193 -11.87 -2.21 -14.49
N HIS A 194 -12.58 -1.08 -14.30
CA HIS A 194 -13.28 -0.78 -13.05
C HIS A 194 -14.38 -1.80 -12.72
N ARG A 195 -15.06 -2.37 -13.73
CA ARG A 195 -16.04 -3.41 -13.47
C ARG A 195 -15.40 -4.74 -13.08
N VAL A 196 -14.23 -5.07 -13.65
CA VAL A 196 -13.46 -6.24 -13.21
C VAL A 196 -13.07 -6.10 -11.75
N VAL A 197 -12.54 -4.94 -11.34
CA VAL A 197 -12.22 -4.65 -9.93
C VAL A 197 -13.45 -4.78 -9.05
N GLY A 198 -14.57 -4.14 -9.41
CA GLY A 198 -15.80 -4.25 -8.61
C GLY A 198 -16.27 -5.69 -8.39
N TYR A 199 -16.11 -6.58 -9.37
CA TYR A 199 -16.39 -8.00 -9.17
C TYR A 199 -15.32 -8.73 -8.36
N LEU A 200 -14.04 -8.34 -8.45
CA LEU A 200 -12.99 -8.88 -7.57
C LEU A 200 -13.29 -8.54 -6.10
N GLU A 201 -13.73 -7.32 -5.81
CA GLU A 201 -14.10 -6.91 -4.45
C GLU A 201 -15.31 -7.67 -3.91
N GLU A 202 -16.31 -7.97 -4.75
CA GLU A 202 -17.41 -8.84 -4.35
C GLU A 202 -16.93 -10.25 -3.96
N GLU A 203 -15.93 -10.81 -4.66
CA GLU A 203 -15.32 -12.08 -4.27
C GLU A 203 -14.45 -11.98 -3.01
N ALA A 204 -13.82 -10.82 -2.77
CA ALA A 204 -13.06 -10.53 -1.56
C ALA A 204 -13.98 -10.53 -0.34
N ILE A 205 -15.12 -9.83 -0.39
CA ILE A 205 -16.13 -9.81 0.69
C ILE A 205 -16.58 -11.24 1.03
N HIS A 206 -16.85 -12.05 0.01
CA HIS A 206 -17.23 -13.45 0.21
C HIS A 206 -16.11 -14.25 0.90
N SER A 207 -14.86 -14.09 0.47
CA SER A 207 -13.70 -14.80 1.04
C SER A 207 -13.44 -14.40 2.49
N TYR A 208 -13.53 -13.10 2.82
CA TYR A 208 -13.37 -12.60 4.19
C TYR A 208 -14.53 -13.05 5.11
N THR A 209 -15.74 -13.15 4.58
CA THR A 209 -16.89 -13.72 5.32
C THR A 209 -16.66 -15.19 5.66
N GLU A 210 -16.06 -15.97 4.74
CA GLU A 210 -15.67 -17.35 5.02
C GLU A 210 -14.58 -17.43 6.09
N PHE A 211 -13.58 -16.53 6.08
CA PHE A 211 -12.54 -16.48 7.12
C PHE A 211 -13.14 -16.16 8.49
N LEU A 212 -14.09 -15.24 8.57
CA LEU A 212 -14.78 -14.90 9.81
C LEU A 212 -15.54 -16.12 10.37
N ARG A 213 -16.27 -16.84 9.52
CA ARG A 213 -16.96 -18.07 9.92
C ARG A 213 -15.97 -19.15 10.40
N ASP A 214 -14.83 -19.30 9.73
CA ASP A 214 -13.82 -20.27 10.10
C ASP A 214 -13.14 -19.88 11.45
N LEU A 215 -12.96 -18.58 11.73
CA LEU A 215 -12.53 -18.08 13.05
C LEU A 215 -13.58 -18.38 14.14
N GLU A 216 -14.86 -18.08 13.90
CA GLU A 216 -15.95 -18.31 14.86
C GLU A 216 -16.15 -19.80 15.17
N SER A 217 -15.93 -20.67 14.18
CA SER A 217 -16.02 -22.12 14.35
C SER A 217 -14.78 -22.75 15.03
N GLY A 218 -13.72 -21.97 15.24
CA GLY A 218 -12.44 -22.44 15.79
C GLY A 218 -11.57 -23.22 14.79
N ALA A 219 -11.90 -23.19 13.48
CA ALA A 219 -11.07 -23.78 12.44
C ALA A 219 -9.77 -22.98 12.19
N ILE A 220 -9.79 -21.68 12.48
CA ILE A 220 -8.63 -20.77 12.47
C ILE A 220 -8.47 -20.21 13.89
N GLU A 221 -7.24 -20.15 14.39
CA GLU A 221 -6.93 -19.56 15.68
C GLU A 221 -7.11 -18.03 15.64
N ASN A 222 -7.84 -17.49 16.62
CA ASN A 222 -8.04 -16.05 16.75
C ASN A 222 -6.89 -15.42 17.57
N VAL A 223 -5.87 -14.94 16.85
CA VAL A 223 -4.69 -14.29 17.43
C VAL A 223 -4.91 -12.77 17.61
N PRO A 224 -4.16 -12.10 18.50
CA PRO A 224 -4.25 -10.65 18.63
C PRO A 224 -4.00 -9.92 17.30
N ALA A 225 -4.78 -8.87 17.04
CA ALA A 225 -4.61 -8.05 15.84
C ALA A 225 -3.21 -7.39 15.82
N PRO A 226 -2.50 -7.39 14.69
CA PRO A 226 -1.23 -6.69 14.55
C PRO A 226 -1.38 -5.19 14.85
N ALA A 227 -0.36 -4.58 15.48
CA ALA A 227 -0.40 -3.15 15.82
C ALA A 227 -0.65 -2.25 14.59
N ILE A 228 -0.12 -2.63 13.42
CA ILE A 228 -0.33 -1.90 12.17
C ILE A 228 -1.81 -1.85 11.75
N ALA A 229 -2.58 -2.90 12.04
CA ALA A 229 -4.00 -2.97 11.72
C ALA A 229 -4.88 -2.23 12.74
N ILE A 230 -4.37 -2.05 13.97
CA ILE A 230 -5.06 -1.26 15.00
C ILE A 230 -4.87 0.23 14.74
N ASP A 231 -3.66 0.61 14.32
CA ASP A 231 -3.30 2.01 14.12
C ASP A 231 -3.74 2.58 12.76
N TYR A 232 -3.95 1.75 11.72
CA TYR A 232 -4.40 2.16 10.37
C TYR A 232 -5.92 2.30 10.30
#